data_AF-A0A3D1PSL9-F1
#
_entry.id   AF-A0A3D1PSL9-F1
#
_cell.length_a   1.000
_cell.length_b   1.000
_cell.length_c   1.000
_cell.angle_alpha   90.00
_cell.angle_beta   90.00
_cell.angle_gamma   90.00
#
_symmetry.space_group_name_H-M   'P 1'
#
loop_
_entity.id
_entity.type
_entity.pdbx_description
1 polymer ?
#
loop_
_entity_poly.entity_id
_entity_poly.type
_entity_poly.pdbx_seq_one_letter_code
_entity_poly.pdbx_strand_id
1 'polypeptide(L)'
;MFDHCRIVPVAHRGVTSYIAAASTPQGKPGYLFADCTVQGNSPAGSVYLGRPWRQYARVYWLDCDLSDEIIPLGWDNWSDPANEETVHFGEYGSKGPGAPKASPARAGYAALNDEASAQEMRAMLAEFRADFGAEA
;
A
#
# COMPACT_ATOMS: atom_id res chain seq x y z
N MET A 1 -3.90 1.47 11.19
CA MET A 1 -3.97 0.03 10.90
C MET A 1 -5.25 -0.23 10.12
N PHE A 2 -5.15 -0.99 9.04
CA PHE A 2 -6.27 -1.65 8.38
C PHE A 2 -5.94 -3.14 8.40
N ASP A 3 -6.75 -3.92 9.09
CA ASP A 3 -6.51 -5.34 9.34
C ASP A 3 -7.75 -6.12 8.84
N HIS A 4 -7.54 -7.15 8.02
CA HIS A 4 -8.62 -7.97 7.43
C HIS A 4 -9.73 -7.16 6.72
N CYS A 5 -9.37 -6.01 6.15
CA CYS A 5 -10.33 -5.13 5.50
C CYS A 5 -10.53 -5.51 4.03
N ARG A 6 -11.79 -5.40 3.56
CA ARG A 6 -12.08 -5.36 2.12
C ARG A 6 -12.05 -3.92 1.64
N ILE A 7 -11.05 -3.59 0.84
CA ILE A 7 -10.90 -2.29 0.19
C ILE A 7 -11.54 -2.37 -1.20
N VAL A 8 -12.48 -1.47 -1.49
CA VAL A 8 -13.28 -1.50 -2.72
C VAL A 8 -13.01 -0.22 -3.52
N PRO A 9 -12.05 -0.22 -4.46
CA PRO A 9 -11.91 0.86 -5.43
C PRO A 9 -13.19 1.00 -6.27
N VAL A 10 -13.67 2.23 -6.42
CA VAL A 10 -14.88 2.51 -7.20
C VAL A 10 -14.50 3.21 -8.49
N ALA A 11 -14.94 2.67 -9.63
CA ALA A 11 -14.71 3.25 -10.93
C ALA A 11 -15.26 4.69 -11.02
N HIS A 12 -14.39 5.63 -11.35
CA HIS A 12 -14.74 7.00 -11.69
C HIS A 12 -14.36 7.28 -13.15
N ARG A 13 -15.28 7.89 -13.92
CA ARG A 13 -15.06 8.12 -15.36
C ARG A 13 -13.83 9.00 -15.59
N GLY A 14 -12.81 8.40 -16.22
CA GLY A 14 -11.62 9.11 -16.70
C GLY A 14 -10.58 9.46 -15.63
N VAL A 15 -10.67 8.90 -14.42
CA VAL A 15 -9.76 9.24 -13.32
C VAL A 15 -9.15 7.98 -12.71
N THR A 16 -7.82 7.97 -12.62
CA THR A 16 -7.06 6.98 -11.86
C THR A 16 -7.35 7.13 -10.38
N SER A 17 -7.64 6.02 -9.71
CA SER A 17 -7.95 6.02 -8.27
C SER A 17 -6.68 5.84 -7.43
N TYR A 18 -6.71 6.37 -6.21
CA TYR A 18 -5.63 6.24 -5.24
C TYR A 18 -6.25 5.72 -3.95
N ILE A 19 -5.77 4.59 -3.43
CA ILE A 19 -6.31 4.04 -2.18
C ILE A 19 -5.83 4.88 -0.99
N ALA A 20 -4.54 5.19 -0.93
CA ALA A 20 -3.95 6.00 0.14
C ALA A 20 -3.39 7.34 -0.36
N ALA A 21 -3.59 8.39 0.43
CA ALA A 21 -2.96 9.70 0.25
C ALA A 21 -2.33 10.15 1.58
N ALA A 22 -1.24 9.48 1.98
CA ALA A 22 -0.66 9.68 3.30
C ALA A 22 0.06 11.04 3.42
N SER A 23 -0.08 11.67 4.58
CA SER A 23 0.58 12.93 4.95
C SER A 23 1.39 12.77 6.24
N THR A 24 2.05 11.61 6.39
CA THR A 24 2.74 11.21 7.62
C THR A 24 3.87 12.19 7.96
N PRO A 25 3.91 12.75 9.18
CA PRO A 25 5.06 13.53 9.61
C PRO A 25 6.32 12.67 9.72
N GLN A 26 7.49 13.29 9.57
CA GLN A 26 8.77 12.59 9.70
C GLN A 26 8.86 11.84 11.04
N GLY A 27 9.30 10.58 10.99
CA GLY A 27 9.49 9.73 12.17
C GLY A 27 8.20 9.22 12.82
N LYS A 28 7.02 9.40 12.19
CA LYS A 28 5.74 8.86 12.69
C LYS A 28 5.34 7.59 11.93
N PRO A 29 4.58 6.67 12.56
CA PRO A 29 4.01 5.52 11.87
C PRO A 29 2.99 5.99 10.83
N GLY A 30 2.95 5.29 9.70
CA GLY A 30 2.05 5.57 8.59
C GLY A 30 0.84 4.63 8.56
N TYR A 31 0.29 4.43 7.35
CA TYR A 31 -0.72 3.42 7.13
C TYR A 31 -0.08 2.04 6.95
N LEU A 32 -0.63 1.03 7.65
CA LEU A 32 -0.39 -0.37 7.35
C LEU A 32 -1.73 -0.99 6.95
N PHE A 33 -1.76 -1.57 5.76
CA PHE A 33 -2.81 -2.46 5.29
C PHE A 33 -2.28 -3.89 5.40
N ALA A 34 -2.86 -4.67 6.29
CA ALA A 34 -2.46 -6.05 6.55
C ALA A 34 -3.62 -7.00 6.31
N ASP A 35 -3.35 -8.13 5.65
CA ASP A 35 -4.33 -9.19 5.38
C ASP A 35 -5.60 -8.65 4.68
N CYS A 36 -5.46 -7.59 3.90
CA CYS A 36 -6.58 -6.93 3.23
C CYS A 36 -6.81 -7.52 1.84
N THR A 37 -8.04 -7.42 1.34
CA THR A 37 -8.37 -7.70 -0.05
C THR A 37 -8.69 -6.41 -0.79
N VAL A 38 -8.08 -6.19 -1.96
CA VAL A 38 -8.40 -5.07 -2.85
C VAL A 38 -9.14 -5.58 -4.07
N GLN A 39 -10.45 -5.35 -4.10
CA GLN A 39 -11.30 -5.68 -5.25
C GLN A 39 -12.56 -4.82 -5.25
N GLY A 40 -12.75 -4.08 -6.33
CA GLY A 40 -13.94 -3.31 -6.64
C GLY A 40 -14.35 -3.50 -8.10
N ASN A 41 -14.63 -2.39 -8.77
CA ASN A 41 -15.13 -2.37 -10.15
C ASN A 41 -14.34 -1.44 -11.07
N SER A 42 -13.12 -1.04 -10.66
CA SER A 42 -12.27 -0.22 -11.49
C SER A 42 -11.69 -1.03 -12.67
N PRO A 43 -11.35 -0.38 -13.79
CA PRO A 43 -10.61 -1.06 -14.87
C PRO A 43 -9.26 -1.62 -14.39
N ALA A 44 -8.79 -2.68 -15.03
CA ALA A 44 -7.45 -3.20 -14.79
C ALA A 44 -6.39 -2.09 -14.98
N GLY A 45 -5.42 -2.04 -14.07
CA GLY A 45 -4.32 -1.07 -14.10
C GLY A 45 -4.72 0.39 -13.90
N SER A 46 -5.85 0.67 -13.21
CA SER A 46 -6.37 2.03 -13.01
C SER A 46 -6.40 2.50 -11.55
N VAL A 47 -5.79 1.74 -10.64
CA VAL A 47 -5.74 2.02 -9.21
C VAL A 47 -4.30 2.02 -8.70
N TYR A 48 -3.86 3.12 -8.11
CA TYR A 48 -2.63 3.20 -7.33
C TYR A 48 -2.88 2.75 -5.88
N LEU A 49 -1.91 2.01 -5.31
CA LEU A 49 -1.86 1.67 -3.90
C LEU A 49 -1.78 2.93 -3.03
N GLY A 50 -1.06 3.95 -3.49
CA GLY A 50 -1.10 5.25 -2.85
C GLY A 50 -0.23 6.31 -3.52
N ARG A 51 -0.31 7.50 -2.94
CA ARG A 51 0.48 8.68 -3.28
C ARG A 51 0.87 9.47 -2.02
N PRO A 52 1.96 10.24 -2.05
CA PRO A 52 2.30 11.16 -0.97
C PRO A 52 1.45 12.43 -1.09
N TRP A 53 0.64 12.72 -0.07
CA TRP A 53 0.07 14.07 0.05
C TRP A 53 1.11 15.04 0.64
N ARG A 54 2.09 14.53 1.38
CA ARG A 54 3.25 15.27 1.91
C ARG A 54 4.51 14.42 1.83
N GLN A 55 5.67 15.07 1.93
CA GLN A 55 6.95 14.40 2.16
C GLN A 55 6.88 13.49 3.40
N TYR A 56 7.71 12.46 3.44
CA TYR A 56 7.74 11.44 4.51
C TYR A 56 6.47 10.59 4.63
N ALA A 57 5.56 10.66 3.65
CA ALA A 57 4.40 9.78 3.60
C ALA A 57 4.81 8.31 3.74
N ARG A 58 4.13 7.59 4.63
CA ARG A 58 4.43 6.21 4.95
C ARG A 58 3.20 5.35 4.75
N VAL A 59 3.32 4.34 3.89
CA VAL A 59 2.25 3.39 3.55
C VAL A 59 2.88 2.03 3.32
N TYR A 60 2.31 0.99 3.92
CA TYR A 60 2.78 -0.38 3.76
C TYR A 60 1.62 -1.33 3.46
N TRP A 61 1.84 -2.27 2.54
CA TRP A 61 0.91 -3.34 2.17
C TRP A 61 1.50 -4.72 2.49
N LEU A 62 0.95 -5.40 3.48
CA LEU A 62 1.46 -6.65 4.02
C LEU A 62 0.47 -7.79 3.79
N ASP A 63 0.91 -8.83 3.09
CA ASP A 63 0.18 -10.09 2.93
C ASP A 63 -1.26 -9.91 2.36
N CYS A 64 -1.46 -8.90 1.50
CA CYS A 64 -2.76 -8.58 0.90
C CYS A 64 -3.05 -9.34 -0.40
N ASP A 65 -4.33 -9.53 -0.72
CA ASP A 65 -4.77 -10.00 -2.03
C ASP A 65 -5.11 -8.80 -2.94
N LEU A 66 -4.32 -8.61 -4.00
CA LEU A 66 -4.39 -7.47 -4.92
C LEU A 66 -4.95 -7.91 -6.29
N SER A 67 -6.11 -7.38 -6.66
CA SER A 67 -6.71 -7.56 -7.98
C SER A 67 -5.92 -6.86 -9.10
N ASP A 68 -6.28 -7.15 -10.35
CA ASP A 68 -5.67 -6.58 -11.56
C ASP A 68 -6.01 -5.09 -11.74
N GLU A 69 -6.89 -4.55 -10.91
CA GLU A 69 -7.17 -3.11 -10.79
C GLU A 69 -5.91 -2.31 -10.43
N ILE A 70 -4.98 -2.92 -9.69
CA ILE A 70 -3.74 -2.28 -9.29
C ILE A 70 -2.83 -2.05 -10.50
N ILE A 71 -2.40 -0.80 -10.67
CA ILE A 71 -1.45 -0.41 -11.70
C ILE A 71 -0.08 -1.05 -11.44
N PRO A 72 0.64 -1.54 -12.48
CA PRO A 72 1.93 -2.19 -12.31
C PRO A 72 2.96 -1.36 -11.51
N LEU A 73 2.93 -0.03 -11.70
CA LEU A 73 3.80 0.90 -10.98
C LEU A 73 3.53 0.92 -9.46
N GLY A 74 2.30 0.60 -9.05
CA GLY A 74 1.84 0.56 -7.65
C GLY A 74 1.69 1.93 -7.00
N TRP A 75 2.61 2.86 -7.28
CA TRP A 75 2.76 4.12 -6.56
C TRP A 75 2.86 5.31 -7.52
N ASP A 76 2.37 6.46 -7.09
CA ASP A 76 2.47 7.75 -7.80
C ASP A 76 3.20 8.75 -6.89
N ASN A 77 4.17 9.49 -7.43
CA ASN A 77 4.99 10.44 -6.67
C ASN A 77 4.28 11.79 -6.44
N TRP A 78 3.06 11.93 -6.94
CA TRP A 78 2.25 13.13 -6.92
C TRP A 78 2.86 14.32 -7.69
N SER A 79 3.51 14.01 -8.82
CA SER A 79 4.20 14.99 -9.68
C SER A 79 5.31 15.78 -8.98
N ASP A 80 5.90 15.20 -7.93
CA ASP A 80 6.97 15.82 -7.16
C ASP A 80 8.10 14.81 -6.88
N PRO A 81 9.21 14.88 -7.65
CA PRO A 81 10.36 14.01 -7.46
C PRO A 81 11.01 14.09 -6.06
N ALA A 82 10.85 15.20 -5.33
CA ALA A 82 11.37 15.29 -3.96
C ALA A 82 10.64 14.35 -2.99
N ASN A 83 9.44 13.88 -3.34
CA ASN A 83 8.78 12.83 -2.58
C ASN A 83 9.48 11.49 -2.74
N GLU A 84 10.03 11.18 -3.92
CA GLU A 84 10.71 9.90 -4.19
C GLU A 84 11.91 9.68 -3.25
N GLU A 85 12.53 10.76 -2.78
CA GLU A 85 13.66 10.72 -1.84
C GLU A 85 13.24 10.55 -0.37
N THR A 86 11.99 10.87 -0.02
CA THR A 86 11.55 11.01 1.38
C THR A 86 10.46 10.05 1.79
N VAL A 87 9.70 9.47 0.87
CA VAL A 87 8.60 8.55 1.20
C VAL A 87 9.11 7.21 1.74
N HIS A 88 8.26 6.58 2.54
CA HIS A 88 8.48 5.25 3.09
C HIS A 88 7.34 4.35 2.60
N PHE A 89 7.43 3.94 1.34
CA PHE A 89 6.46 3.04 0.72
C PHE A 89 7.04 1.64 0.56
N GLY A 90 6.20 0.63 0.77
CA GLY A 90 6.59 -0.76 0.63
C GLY A 90 5.43 -1.71 0.56
N GLU A 91 5.74 -2.91 0.10
CA GLU A 91 4.84 -4.04 0.03
C GLU A 91 5.58 -5.36 0.17
N TYR A 92 5.00 -6.31 0.90
CA TYR A 92 5.57 -7.64 1.06
C TYR A 92 4.50 -8.72 1.14
N GLY A 93 4.80 -9.89 0.58
CA GLY A 93 3.96 -11.09 0.70
C GLY A 93 2.59 -11.06 0.00
N SER A 94 2.20 -9.91 -0.57
CA SER A 94 0.93 -9.76 -1.29
C SER A 94 0.85 -10.70 -2.52
N LYS A 95 -0.37 -11.14 -2.84
CA LYS A 95 -0.69 -12.10 -3.91
C LYS A 95 -1.78 -11.53 -4.84
N GLY A 96 -2.12 -12.30 -5.87
CA GLY A 96 -3.10 -11.90 -6.89
C GLY A 96 -2.46 -11.19 -8.10
N PRO A 97 -3.24 -10.94 -9.15
CA PRO A 97 -2.73 -10.40 -10.42
C PRO A 97 -2.15 -8.98 -10.31
N GLY A 98 -2.56 -8.19 -9.32
CA GLY A 98 -2.00 -6.86 -9.04
C GLY A 98 -0.73 -6.87 -8.20
N ALA A 99 -0.34 -8.01 -7.63
CA ALA A 99 0.83 -8.11 -6.76
C ALA A 99 2.15 -8.06 -7.55
N PRO A 100 3.27 -7.62 -6.93
CA PRO A 100 4.55 -7.44 -7.63
C PRO A 100 5.05 -8.67 -8.38
N LYS A 101 4.82 -9.87 -7.81
CA LYS A 101 5.25 -11.14 -8.42
C LYS A 101 4.52 -11.42 -9.74
N ALA A 102 3.26 -10.99 -9.86
CA ALA A 102 2.45 -11.17 -11.05
C ALA A 102 2.53 -9.98 -12.02
N SER A 103 2.83 -8.78 -11.51
CA SER A 103 2.88 -7.53 -12.27
C SER A 103 4.14 -6.70 -11.90
N PRO A 104 5.33 -7.11 -12.38
CA PRO A 104 6.60 -6.52 -11.97
C PRO A 104 6.85 -5.19 -12.69
N ALA A 105 6.56 -4.07 -12.05
CA ALA A 105 6.98 -2.74 -12.53
C ALA A 105 6.96 -1.67 -11.42
N ARG A 106 7.06 -2.06 -10.14
CA ARG A 106 6.92 -1.13 -9.02
C ARG A 106 7.88 0.05 -9.12
N ALA A 107 7.39 1.22 -8.73
CA ALA A 107 8.20 2.43 -8.69
C ALA A 107 9.43 2.23 -7.80
N GLY A 108 10.62 2.57 -8.29
CA GLY A 108 11.88 2.27 -7.61
C GLY A 108 12.02 2.92 -6.22
N TYR A 109 11.35 4.05 -5.98
CA TYR A 109 11.34 4.73 -4.69
C TYR A 109 10.46 4.04 -3.62
N ALA A 110 9.56 3.14 -4.02
CA ALA A 110 8.83 2.29 -3.09
C ALA A 110 9.70 1.09 -2.71
N ALA A 111 10.70 1.34 -1.86
CA ALA A 111 11.83 0.44 -1.66
C ALA A 111 11.70 -0.55 -0.49
N LEU A 112 10.68 -0.41 0.38
CA LEU A 112 10.55 -1.23 1.60
C LEU A 112 9.91 -2.60 1.31
N ASN A 113 10.51 -3.37 0.40
CA ASN A 113 9.96 -4.63 -0.12
C ASN A 113 10.74 -5.87 0.32
N ASP A 114 11.50 -5.76 1.40
CA ASP A 114 12.33 -6.82 1.96
C ASP A 114 11.69 -7.46 3.21
N GLU A 115 12.17 -8.65 3.58
CA GLU A 115 11.67 -9.40 4.73
C GLU A 115 11.90 -8.66 6.06
N ALA A 116 12.97 -7.88 6.22
CA ALA A 116 13.22 -7.18 7.47
C ALA A 116 12.16 -6.08 7.70
N SER A 117 11.89 -5.27 6.67
CA SER A 117 10.78 -4.31 6.67
C SER A 117 9.43 -4.99 6.96
N ALA A 118 9.20 -6.18 6.38
CA ALA A 118 7.98 -6.94 6.62
C ALA A 118 7.86 -7.44 8.07
N GLN A 119 8.95 -7.89 8.68
CA GLN A 119 8.97 -8.32 10.08
C GLN A 119 8.68 -7.17 11.05
N GLU A 120 9.17 -5.95 10.77
CA GLU A 120 8.79 -4.76 11.54
C GLU A 120 7.28 -4.51 11.48
N MET A 121 6.68 -4.63 10.30
CA MET A 121 5.24 -4.42 10.12
C MET A 121 4.41 -5.54 10.79
N ARG A 122 4.89 -6.79 10.74
CA ARG A 122 4.27 -7.92 11.45
C ARG A 122 4.32 -7.76 12.96
N ALA A 123 5.43 -7.24 13.51
CA ALA A 123 5.53 -6.93 14.94
C ALA A 123 4.50 -5.85 15.34
N MET A 124 4.41 -4.76 14.58
CA MET A 124 3.41 -3.70 14.81
C MET A 124 1.97 -4.23 14.71
N LEU A 125 1.71 -5.14 13.77
CA LEU A 125 0.41 -5.80 13.63
C LEU A 125 0.08 -6.71 14.83
N ALA A 126 1.05 -7.50 15.28
CA ALA A 126 0.88 -8.39 16.44
C ALA A 126 0.58 -7.60 17.72
N GLU A 127 1.31 -6.50 17.96
CA GLU A 127 1.04 -5.59 19.08
C GLU A 127 -0.38 -4.99 18.99
N PHE A 128 -0.76 -4.48 17.82
CA PHE A 128 -2.11 -3.95 17.61
C PHE A 128 -3.19 -5.00 17.89
N ARG A 129 -3.05 -6.22 17.37
CA ARG A 129 -4.01 -7.30 17.60
C ARG A 129 -4.15 -7.66 19.08
N ALA A 130 -3.03 -7.71 19.81
CA ALA A 130 -3.01 -7.97 21.24
C ALA A 130 -3.73 -6.87 22.04
N ASP A 131 -3.50 -5.60 21.70
CA ASP A 131 -4.09 -4.46 22.40
C ASP A 131 -5.61 -4.37 22.21
N PHE A 132 -6.12 -4.79 21.04
CA PHE A 132 -7.54 -4.65 20.68
C PHE A 132 -8.32 -5.97 20.68
N GLY A 133 -7.71 -7.08 21.09
CA GLY A 133 -8.37 -8.39 21.15
C GLY A 133 -8.82 -8.92 19.78
N ALA A 134 -8.14 -8.50 18.71
CA ALA A 134 -8.40 -8.92 17.35
C ALA A 134 -7.50 -10.13 17.03
N GLU A 135 -7.87 -11.32 17.50
CA GLU A 135 -7.15 -12.53 17.09
C GLU A 135 -7.46 -12.87 15.62
N ALA A 136 -6.45 -13.40 14.94
CA ALA A 136 -6.46 -13.74 13.51
C ALA A 136 -7.28 -14.99 13.20
#